data_AF-A0A933RD62-F1
#
_entry.id   AF-A0A933RD62-F1
#
_cell.length_a   1.000
_cell.length_b   1.000
_cell.length_c   1.000
_cell.angle_alpha   90.00
_cell.angle_beta   90.00
_cell.angle_gamma   90.00
#
_symmetry.space_group_name_H-M   'P 1'
#
loop_
_entity.id
_entity.type
_entity.pdbx_description
1 polymer ?
#
loop_
_entity_poly.entity_id
_entity_poly.type
_entity_poly.pdbx_seq_one_letter_code
_entity_poly.pdbx_strand_id
1 'polypeptide(L)' 'MSHVGIGTNRSVGDDIGWTIVDEHRPGAVFLALGENRYMGGENESDVNVDLLPDRPTVVIGDSVVVESGRPT' A
#
# COMPACT_ATOMS: atom_id res chain seq x y z
N MET A 1 -2.59 -12.16 -4.70
CA MET A 1 -2.05 -10.86 -4.26
C MET A 1 -1.02 -10.43 -5.29
N SER A 2 -1.08 -9.20 -5.78
CA SER A 2 -0.13 -8.68 -6.78
C SER A 2 1.05 -7.99 -6.12
N HIS A 3 0.82 -6.97 -5.30
CA HIS A 3 1.88 -6.18 -4.68
C HIS A 3 1.44 -5.54 -3.34
N VAL A 4 2.42 -5.06 -2.58
CA VAL A 4 2.25 -4.27 -1.36
C VAL A 4 3.08 -3.00 -1.51
N GLY A 5 2.57 -1.88 -1.01
CA GLY A 5 3.29 -0.62 -1.04
C GLY A 5 3.10 0.20 0.23
N ILE A 6 4.06 1.10 0.47
CA ILE A 6 4.06 2.08 1.55
C ILE A 6 4.15 3.46 0.91
N GLY A 7 3.18 4.33 1.19
CA GLY A 7 3.16 5.70 0.72
C GLY A 7 4.28 6.54 1.34
N THR A 8 4.91 7.38 0.52
CA THR A 8 6.05 8.24 0.91
C THR A 8 5.94 9.67 0.39
N ASN A 9 4.88 10.01 -0.35
CA ASN A 9 4.73 11.29 -1.01
C ASN A 9 4.30 12.38 -0.02
N ARG A 10 5.25 13.24 0.39
CA ARG A 10 5.02 14.32 1.37
C ARG A 10 4.03 15.40 0.90
N SER A 11 3.69 15.44 -0.38
CA SER A 11 2.70 16.39 -0.92
C SER A 11 1.26 15.95 -0.66
N VAL A 12 1.02 14.68 -0.33
CA VAL A 12 -0.29 14.17 0.07
C VAL A 12 -0.38 14.24 1.59
N GLY A 13 -1.04 15.30 2.10
CA GLY A 13 -1.15 15.55 3.53
C GLY A 13 -2.21 14.69 4.21
N ASP A 14 -3.41 14.69 3.64
CA ASP A 14 -4.60 14.02 4.17
C ASP A 14 -5.24 13.14 3.10
N ASP A 15 -5.99 12.12 3.54
CA ASP A 15 -6.80 11.29 2.65
C ASP A 15 -7.97 12.10 2.08
N ILE A 16 -8.22 11.97 0.78
CA ILE A 16 -9.29 12.66 0.05
C ILE A 16 -10.42 11.70 -0.38
N GLY A 17 -10.34 10.43 0.02
CA GLY A 17 -11.32 9.40 -0.33
C GLY A 17 -11.13 8.84 -1.74
N TRP A 18 -9.94 9.04 -2.33
CA TRP A 18 -9.60 8.50 -3.64
C TRP A 18 -8.34 7.64 -3.52
N THR A 19 -8.54 6.32 -3.60
CA THR A 19 -7.51 5.29 -3.43
C THR A 19 -6.18 5.62 -4.10
N ILE A 20 -6.21 5.99 -5.39
CA ILE A 20 -4.99 6.27 -6.16
C ILE A 20 -4.18 7.44 -5.60
N VAL A 21 -4.81 8.38 -4.90
CA VAL A 21 -4.12 9.50 -4.23
C VAL A 21 -3.74 9.10 -2.81
N ASP A 22 -4.69 8.53 -2.08
CA ASP A 22 -4.55 8.23 -0.65
C ASP A 22 -3.46 7.19 -0.37
N GLU A 23 -3.25 6.23 -1.28
CA GLU A 23 -2.20 5.20 -1.14
C GLU A 23 -0.77 5.78 -1.14
N HIS A 24 -0.61 7.02 -1.63
CA HIS A 24 0.68 7.71 -1.69
C HIS A 24 0.98 8.52 -0.43
N ARG A 25 -0.01 8.76 0.46
CA ARG A 25 0.17 9.52 1.71
C ARG A 25 1.27 8.89 2.57
N PRO A 26 2.16 9.66 3.22
CA PRO A 26 3.20 9.09 4.07
C PRO A 26 2.62 8.21 5.17
N GLY A 27 3.03 6.94 5.20
CA GLY A 27 2.55 5.95 6.18
C GLY A 27 1.22 5.27 5.81
N ALA A 28 0.60 5.63 4.68
CA ALA A 28 -0.40 4.77 4.06
C ALA A 28 0.24 3.46 3.62
N VAL A 29 -0.52 2.38 3.72
CA VAL A 29 -0.12 1.05 3.26
C VAL A 29 -1.24 0.55 2.39
N PHE A 30 -0.90 -0.06 1.27
CA PHE A 30 -1.90 -0.71 0.43
C PHE A 30 -1.48 -2.13 0.09
N LEU A 31 -2.50 -2.97 -0.04
CA LEU A 31 -2.40 -4.36 -0.48
C LEU A 31 -3.19 -4.48 -1.77
N ALA A 32 -2.50 -4.83 -2.84
CA ALA A 32 -3.11 -5.02 -4.14
C ALA A 32 -3.44 -6.51 -4.38
N LEU A 33 -4.68 -6.77 -4.78
CA LEU A 33 -5.15 -8.08 -5.21
C LEU A 33 -5.37 -8.03 -6.73
N GLY A 34 -4.63 -8.83 -7.49
CA GLY A 34 -4.82 -8.87 -8.93
C GLY A 34 -3.66 -9.49 -9.71
N GLU A 35 -3.64 -9.21 -11.01
CA GLU A 35 -2.64 -9.68 -11.96
C GLU A 35 -1.20 -9.32 -11.54
N ASN A 36 -0.26 -10.26 -11.66
CA ASN A 36 1.17 -9.97 -11.47
C ASN A 36 2.13 -10.74 -12.39
N ARG A 37 1.66 -11.44 -13.42
CA ARG A 37 2.53 -12.18 -14.35
C ARG A 37 3.46 -11.27 -15.15
N TYR A 38 3.05 -10.02 -15.37
CA TYR A 38 3.92 -9.01 -15.97
C TYR A 38 5.14 -8.64 -15.10
N MET A 39 5.11 -8.96 -13.81
CA MET A 39 6.25 -8.85 -12.88
C MET A 39 6.93 -10.20 -12.61
N GLY A 40 6.56 -11.27 -13.32
CA GLY A 40 7.10 -12.62 -13.10
C GLY A 40 6.45 -13.40 -11.97
N GLY A 41 5.27 -12.97 -11.50
CA GLY A 41 4.43 -13.77 -10.60
C GLY A 41 3.53 -14.76 -11.34
N GLU A 42 2.71 -15.50 -10.58
CA GLU A 42 1.81 -16.53 -11.11
C GLU A 42 0.32 -16.16 -10.98
N ASN A 43 0.00 -15.02 -10.37
CA ASN A 43 -1.38 -14.65 -10.07
C ASN A 43 -2.04 -14.06 -11.32
N GLU A 44 -2.86 -14.86 -11.99
CA GLU A 44 -3.73 -14.44 -13.10
C GLU A 44 -5.03 -13.83 -12.58
N SER A 45 -5.37 -12.63 -13.04
CA SER A 45 -6.63 -11.98 -12.68
C SER A 45 -7.04 -10.91 -13.68
N ASP A 46 -8.33 -10.80 -13.95
CA ASP A 46 -8.89 -9.72 -14.78
C ASP A 46 -9.05 -8.39 -14.03
N VAL A 47 -8.84 -8.39 -12.71
CA VAL A 47 -9.02 -7.22 -11.85
C VAL A 47 -7.76 -6.93 -11.05
N ASN A 48 -7.53 -5.64 -10.75
CA ASN A 48 -6.58 -5.21 -9.73
C ASN A 48 -7.31 -4.28 -8.75
N VAL A 49 -7.33 -4.65 -7.48
CA VAL A 49 -8.04 -3.92 -6.43
C VAL A 49 -7.07 -3.63 -5.30
N ASP A 50 -6.91 -2.34 -5.00
CA ASP A 50 -6.03 -1.85 -3.94
C ASP A 50 -6.85 -1.59 -2.68
N LEU A 51 -6.42 -2.23 -1.59
CA LEU A 51 -7.06 -2.15 -0.28
C LEU A 51 -6.15 -1.37 0.67
N LEU A 52 -6.69 -0.33 1.29
CA LEU A 52 -5.98 0.53 2.24
C LEU A 52 -6.51 0.24 3.65
N PRO A 53 -5.77 -0.50 4.49
CA PRO A 53 -6.14 -0.70 5.88
C PRO A 53 -6.14 0.62 6.65
N ASP A 54 -7.09 0.78 7.57
CA ASP A 54 -7.05 1.91 8.51
C ASP A 54 -5.93 1.69 9.54
N ARG A 55 -5.10 2.73 9.75
CA ARG A 55 -3.99 2.76 10.72
C ARG A 55 -3.09 1.51 10.75
N PRO A 56 -2.42 1.17 9.63
CA PRO A 56 -1.58 -0.02 9.55
C PRO A 56 -0.31 0.10 10.39
N THR A 57 0.21 -1.04 10.85
CA THR A 57 1.59 -1.17 11.33
C THR A 57 2.32 -2.15 10.43
N VAL A 58 3.51 -1.75 9.94
CA VAL A 58 4.34 -2.57 9.05
C VAL A 58 5.68 -2.81 9.72
N VAL A 59 6.07 -4.09 9.76
CA VAL A 59 7.34 -4.56 10.27
C VAL A 59 8.09 -5.24 9.13
N ILE A 60 9.34 -4.84 8.91
CA ILE A 60 10.26 -5.46 7.94
C ILE A 60 11.46 -5.99 8.70
N GLY A 61 11.62 -7.31 8.75
CA GLY A 61 12.57 -7.96 9.66
C GLY A 61 12.21 -7.64 11.11
N ASP A 62 13.14 -7.01 11.84
CA ASP A 62 12.94 -6.55 13.21
C ASP A 62 12.63 -5.04 13.33
N SER A 63 12.47 -4.35 12.19
CA SER A 63 12.24 -2.90 12.16
C SER A 63 10.77 -2.57 11.91
N VAL A 64 10.16 -1.80 12.81
CA VAL A 64 8.89 -1.12 12.54
C VAL A 64 9.20 0.02 11.57
N VAL A 65 8.53 0.07 10.42
CA VAL A 65 8.73 1.10 9.37
C VAL A 65 7.50 1.99 9.19
N VAL A 66 6.34 1.49 9.59
CA VAL A 66 5.09 2.25 9.73
C VAL A 66 4.46 1.82 11.05
N GLU A 67 4.08 2.78 11.88
CA GLU A 67 3.38 2.57 13.14
C GLU A 67 2.05 3.34 13.13
N SER A 68 0.93 2.63 13.24
CA SER A 68 -0.42 3.23 13.28
C SER A 68 -0.70 4.23 12.16
N GLY A 69 -0.27 3.90 10.93
CA GLY A 69 -0.46 4.73 9.74
C GLY A 69 0.52 5.90 9.58
N ARG A 70 1.62 5.90 10.35
CA ARG A 70 2.67 6.92 10.32
C ARG A 70 4.04 6.30 10.05
N PRO A 71 4.90 6.92 9.23
CA PRO A 71 6.29 6.48 9.11
C PRO A 71 7.02 6.62 10.45
N THR A 72 7.92 5.68 10.75
CA THR A 72 8.84 5.73 11.92
C THR A 72 10.17 6.40 11.59
#